data_AF-A0A851ICR6-F1
#
_entry.id   AF-A0A851ICR6-F1
#
_cell.length_a   1.000
_cell.length_b   1.000
_cell.length_c   1.000
_cell.angle_alpha   90.00
_cell.angle_beta   90.00
_cell.angle_gamma   90.00
#
_symmetry.space_group_name_H-M   'P 1'
#
loop_
_entity.id
_entity.type
_entity.pdbx_description
1 polymer ?
#
loop_
_entity_poly.entity_id
_entity_poly.type
_entity_poly.pdbx_seq_one_letter_code
_entity_poly.pdbx_strand_id
1 'polypeptide(L)'
;MNGELRLSLTASEERAVSELIRLCNEADNTSYDTAAEWDFCYLYENPGEAESGVREPLLSVLFGYRIGEREQGREVLELSAFTHPRLRRQGLLRGSLNALQDDFRDFSWHFVLKPLRTAEGVREGRLPESAEKTVRALSFRRLHDELFLRKTLTRGIANPGDSLSNRYGELHFTPYHTDTLYLYGLLVYDRYLGQGHGRALMEAAEHFESGPYRQILLQVSSRNEIACGLYASLGYEVVDRSMVYAFSCKERS
;
A
#
# COMPACT_ATOMS: atom_id res chain seq x y z
N MET A 1 -3.64 24.26 16.20
CA MET A 1 -4.49 23.07 15.97
C MET A 1 -3.63 21.86 16.16
N ASN A 2 -4.04 20.94 17.03
CA ASN A 2 -3.39 19.64 17.21
C ASN A 2 -4.32 18.56 16.67
N GLY A 3 -3.77 17.50 16.09
CA GLY A 3 -4.56 16.38 15.61
C GLY A 3 -5.06 15.56 16.78
N GLU A 4 -6.31 15.12 16.72
CA GLU A 4 -6.89 14.26 17.75
C GLU A 4 -6.74 12.79 17.37
N LEU A 5 -6.19 11.99 18.28
CA LEU A 5 -6.10 10.54 18.12
C LEU A 5 -7.51 9.92 18.21
N ARG A 6 -7.84 9.08 17.24
CA ARG A 6 -9.07 8.30 17.15
C ARG A 6 -8.70 6.82 16.96
N LEU A 7 -9.36 5.95 17.72
CA LEU A 7 -9.28 4.48 17.57
C LEU A 7 -10.52 3.90 16.86
N SER A 8 -11.54 4.73 16.67
CA SER A 8 -12.77 4.41 15.97
C SER A 8 -13.32 5.69 15.37
N LEU A 9 -13.95 5.60 14.20
CA LEU A 9 -14.59 6.74 13.54
C LEU A 9 -16.09 6.53 13.51
N THR A 10 -16.83 7.62 13.60
CA THR A 10 -18.25 7.65 13.26
C THR A 10 -18.42 7.53 11.75
N ALA A 11 -19.58 7.07 11.29
CA ALA A 11 -19.91 7.03 9.87
C ALA A 11 -19.79 8.40 9.16
N SER A 12 -19.88 9.50 9.91
CA SER A 12 -19.67 10.84 9.35
C SER A 12 -18.19 11.16 9.16
N GLU A 13 -17.33 10.80 10.12
CA GLU A 13 -15.88 10.95 10.01
C GLU A 13 -15.30 10.03 8.93
N GLU A 14 -15.78 8.79 8.80
CA GLU A 14 -15.38 7.87 7.72
C GLU A 14 -15.66 8.47 6.33
N ARG A 15 -16.86 9.06 6.14
CA ARG A 15 -17.20 9.76 4.90
C ARG A 15 -16.29 10.97 4.66
N ALA A 16 -15.98 11.74 5.70
CA ALA A 16 -15.09 12.89 5.61
C ALA A 16 -13.65 12.49 5.23
N VAL A 17 -13.14 11.39 5.80
CA VAL A 17 -11.83 10.82 5.45
C VAL A 17 -11.83 10.36 3.99
N SER A 18 -12.85 9.59 3.59
CA SER A 18 -13.02 9.11 2.22
C SER A 18 -13.05 10.26 1.19
N GLU A 19 -13.78 11.33 1.50
CA GLU A 19 -13.84 12.54 0.68
C GLU A 19 -12.48 13.25 0.59
N LEU A 20 -11.77 13.40 1.71
CA LEU A 20 -10.43 14.00 1.73
C LEU A 20 -9.41 13.19 0.92
N ILE A 21 -9.44 11.86 1.01
CA ILE A 21 -8.59 10.98 0.19
C ILE A 21 -8.93 11.17 -1.28
N ARG A 22 -10.22 11.21 -1.65
CA ARG A 22 -10.66 11.45 -3.03
C ARG A 22 -10.13 12.78 -3.57
N LEU A 23 -10.21 13.86 -2.79
CA LEU A 23 -9.69 15.18 -3.17
C LEU A 23 -8.17 15.16 -3.37
N CYS A 24 -7.43 14.45 -2.51
CA CYS A 24 -5.99 14.30 -2.66
C CYS A 24 -5.64 13.44 -3.89
N ASN A 25 -6.35 12.35 -4.12
CA ASN A 25 -6.21 11.51 -5.31
C ASN A 25 -6.39 12.32 -6.60
N GLU A 26 -7.42 13.16 -6.64
CA GLU A 26 -7.71 14.04 -7.78
C GLU A 26 -6.60 15.08 -7.99
N ALA A 27 -6.20 15.78 -6.93
CA ALA A 27 -5.20 16.83 -7.00
C ALA A 27 -3.79 16.32 -7.34
N ASP A 28 -3.42 15.14 -6.81
CA ASP A 28 -2.09 14.56 -7.00
C ASP A 28 -2.02 13.51 -8.11
N ASN A 29 -3.16 13.23 -8.77
CA ASN A 29 -3.27 12.18 -9.78
C ASN A 29 -2.78 10.81 -9.24
N THR A 30 -3.27 10.40 -8.07
CA THR A 30 -2.96 9.12 -7.41
C THR A 30 -4.20 8.24 -7.25
N SER A 31 -4.04 7.03 -6.69
CA SER A 31 -5.07 6.01 -6.59
C SER A 31 -5.08 5.30 -5.23
N TYR A 32 -4.98 6.05 -4.13
CA TYR A 32 -5.17 5.47 -2.80
C TYR A 32 -6.61 4.98 -2.64
N ASP A 33 -6.78 3.87 -1.93
CA ASP A 33 -8.11 3.37 -1.57
C ASP A 33 -8.79 4.34 -0.60
N THR A 34 -10.02 4.73 -0.93
CA THR A 34 -10.86 5.62 -0.12
C THR A 34 -11.56 4.90 1.04
N ALA A 35 -11.47 3.57 1.11
CA ALA A 35 -12.01 2.71 2.15
C ALA A 35 -10.91 1.93 2.90
N ALA A 36 -9.68 2.45 2.93
CA ALA A 36 -8.55 1.80 3.57
C ALA A 36 -8.84 1.44 5.03
N GLU A 37 -8.40 0.25 5.45
CA GLU A 37 -8.42 -0.20 6.84
C GLU A 37 -7.31 0.49 7.65
N TRP A 38 -7.57 0.73 8.93
CA TRP A 38 -6.65 1.41 9.84
C TRP A 38 -6.89 0.96 11.27
N ASP A 39 -5.85 0.98 12.10
CA ASP A 39 -5.94 0.70 13.55
C ASP A 39 -6.17 1.98 14.36
N PHE A 40 -5.64 3.10 13.87
CA PHE A 40 -5.80 4.42 14.47
C PHE A 40 -5.66 5.52 13.43
N CYS A 41 -6.15 6.73 13.77
CA CYS A 41 -5.87 7.91 12.98
C CYS A 41 -5.76 9.19 13.82
N TYR A 42 -5.09 10.20 13.27
CA TYR A 42 -5.08 11.57 13.78
C TYR A 42 -5.89 12.45 12.85
N LEU A 43 -6.96 13.07 13.36
CA LEU A 43 -7.82 13.96 12.59
C LEU A 43 -7.54 15.42 12.90
N TYR A 44 -7.54 16.24 11.85
CA TYR A 44 -7.60 17.69 11.92
C TYR A 44 -8.93 18.15 11.34
N GLU A 45 -9.91 18.35 12.19
CA GLU A 45 -11.23 18.85 11.80
C GLU A 45 -11.15 20.30 11.31
N ASN A 46 -12.09 20.66 10.43
CA ASN A 46 -12.23 22.01 9.93
C ASN A 46 -12.96 22.90 10.95
N PRO A 47 -12.35 23.97 11.48
CA PRO A 47 -13.03 24.90 12.38
C PRO A 47 -14.15 25.70 11.69
N GLY A 48 -14.19 25.68 10.35
CA GLY A 48 -15.21 26.31 9.52
C GLY A 48 -14.61 27.02 8.31
N GLU A 49 -15.39 27.18 7.24
CA GLU A 49 -14.95 27.80 5.97
C GLU A 49 -14.41 29.22 6.16
N ALA A 50 -14.94 29.97 7.13
CA ALA A 50 -14.47 31.33 7.42
C ALA A 50 -13.00 31.38 7.88
N GLU A 51 -12.53 30.34 8.58
CA GLU A 51 -11.16 30.27 9.11
C GLU A 51 -10.22 29.52 8.17
N SER A 52 -10.68 28.40 7.60
CA SER A 52 -9.85 27.54 6.76
C SER A 52 -9.88 27.89 5.27
N GLY A 53 -10.92 28.60 4.82
CA GLY A 53 -11.15 28.89 3.40
C GLY A 53 -11.58 27.67 2.57
N VAL A 54 -11.96 26.57 3.21
CA VAL A 54 -12.43 25.32 2.58
C VAL A 54 -13.71 24.82 3.29
N ARG A 55 -14.57 24.10 2.59
CA ARG A 55 -15.89 23.67 3.10
C ARG A 55 -15.87 22.29 3.72
N GLU A 56 -14.89 21.50 3.30
CA GLU A 56 -14.71 20.11 3.66
C GLU A 56 -14.53 19.99 5.17
N PRO A 57 -15.19 19.04 5.83
CA PRO A 57 -15.19 18.92 7.29
C PRO A 57 -13.83 18.54 7.88
N LEU A 58 -12.91 18.04 7.05
CA LEU A 58 -11.61 17.54 7.47
C LEU A 58 -10.48 18.22 6.69
N LEU A 59 -9.50 18.76 7.40
CA LEU A 59 -8.33 19.43 6.82
C LEU A 59 -7.18 18.46 6.58
N SER A 60 -6.99 17.50 7.49
CA SER A 60 -5.91 16.52 7.41
C SER A 60 -6.24 15.25 8.18
N VAL A 61 -5.72 14.12 7.69
CA VAL A 61 -5.70 12.84 8.41
C VAL A 61 -4.33 12.19 8.28
N LEU A 62 -3.88 11.52 9.34
CA LEU A 62 -2.81 10.52 9.28
C LEU A 62 -3.42 9.24 9.84
N PHE A 63 -3.42 8.15 9.07
CA PHE A 63 -3.85 6.85 9.57
C PHE A 63 -2.67 5.89 9.61
N GLY A 64 -2.76 4.93 10.53
CA GLY A 64 -1.76 3.90 10.69
C GLY A 64 -2.35 2.56 11.08
N TYR A 65 -1.65 1.50 10.72
CA TYR A 65 -1.96 0.14 11.11
C TYR A 65 -0.69 -0.67 11.37
N ARG A 66 -0.82 -1.72 12.19
CA ARG A 66 0.27 -2.61 12.59
C ARG A 66 0.42 -3.71 11.55
N ILE A 67 1.62 -3.87 11.00
CA ILE A 67 1.90 -4.90 9.99
C ILE A 67 2.31 -6.26 10.59
N GLY A 68 2.37 -6.37 11.92
CA GLY A 68 2.77 -7.59 12.63
C GLY A 68 4.26 -7.94 12.54
N GLU A 69 5.05 -7.14 11.82
CA GLU A 69 6.49 -7.30 11.68
C GLU A 69 7.27 -6.54 12.77
N ARG A 70 8.53 -6.95 12.95
CA ARG A 70 9.48 -6.25 13.83
C ARG A 70 10.74 -5.84 13.08
N GLU A 71 11.13 -4.58 13.23
CA GLU A 71 12.38 -4.02 12.74
C GLU A 71 13.25 -3.60 13.93
N GLN A 72 14.46 -4.16 14.04
CA GLN A 72 15.37 -3.89 15.16
C GLN A 72 14.73 -4.11 16.54
N GLY A 73 13.84 -5.10 16.65
CA GLY A 73 13.11 -5.42 17.88
C GLY A 73 11.88 -4.56 18.17
N ARG A 74 11.60 -3.54 17.34
CA ARG A 74 10.43 -2.66 17.44
C ARG A 74 9.33 -3.12 16.51
N GLU A 75 8.08 -3.00 16.94
CA GLU A 75 6.93 -3.19 16.05
C GLU A 75 6.91 -2.11 14.96
N VAL A 76 6.44 -2.47 13.78
CA VAL A 76 6.35 -1.54 12.64
C VAL A 76 4.91 -1.06 12.46
N LEU A 77 4.75 0.26 12.32
CA LEU A 77 3.52 0.90 11.87
C LEU A 77 3.65 1.31 10.42
N GLU A 78 2.68 0.90 9.61
CA GLU A 78 2.52 1.43 8.27
C GLU A 78 1.55 2.62 8.30
N LEU A 79 1.92 3.71 7.64
CA LEU A 79 1.29 5.01 7.76
C LEU A 79 0.98 5.61 6.39
N SER A 80 -0.17 6.26 6.28
CA SER A 80 -0.47 7.17 5.16
C SER A 80 -1.08 8.46 5.70
N ALA A 81 -0.87 9.56 4.99
CA ALA A 81 -1.34 10.85 5.44
C ALA A 81 -1.83 11.71 4.28
N PHE A 82 -2.92 12.42 4.52
CA PHE A 82 -3.62 13.24 3.54
C PHE A 82 -3.89 14.60 4.15
N THR A 83 -3.49 15.65 3.45
CA THR A 83 -3.78 17.04 3.82
C THR A 83 -4.46 17.71 2.63
N HIS A 84 -5.56 18.39 2.90
CA HIS A 84 -6.37 19.07 1.90
C HIS A 84 -5.47 19.90 0.95
N PRO A 85 -5.60 19.77 -0.38
CA PRO A 85 -4.65 20.35 -1.33
C PRO A 85 -4.37 21.85 -1.13
N ARG A 86 -5.42 22.63 -0.79
CA ARG A 86 -5.33 24.08 -0.55
C ARG A 86 -4.66 24.46 0.77
N LEU A 87 -4.46 23.52 1.68
CA LEU A 87 -3.95 23.74 3.04
C LEU A 87 -2.58 23.07 3.30
N ARG A 88 -1.96 22.54 2.24
CA ARG A 88 -0.61 21.97 2.32
C ARG A 88 0.40 23.05 2.70
N ARG A 89 1.52 22.60 3.29
CA ARG A 89 2.62 23.44 3.78
C ARG A 89 2.25 24.40 4.92
N GLN A 90 1.17 24.11 5.64
CA GLN A 90 0.78 24.82 6.87
C GLN A 90 1.16 24.05 8.16
N GLY A 91 1.97 23.00 8.04
CA GLY A 91 2.47 22.23 9.18
C GLY A 91 1.53 21.14 9.73
N LEU A 92 0.36 20.92 9.13
CA LEU A 92 -0.62 19.91 9.58
C LEU A 92 -0.01 18.50 9.68
N LEU A 93 0.58 17.99 8.58
CA LEU A 93 1.30 16.71 8.58
C LEU A 93 2.41 16.66 9.65
N ARG A 94 3.17 17.75 9.80
CA ARG A 94 4.25 17.81 10.80
C ARG A 94 3.68 17.72 12.22
N GLY A 95 2.51 18.31 12.46
CA GLY A 95 1.77 18.18 13.71
C GLY A 95 1.37 16.73 13.98
N SER A 96 0.75 16.03 13.01
CA SER A 96 0.43 14.61 13.13
C SER A 96 1.67 13.75 13.42
N LEU A 97 2.78 14.02 12.73
CA LEU A 97 4.03 13.29 12.92
C LEU A 97 4.62 13.47 14.32
N ASN A 98 4.54 14.68 14.87
CA ASN A 98 5.01 14.93 16.24
C ASN A 98 4.13 14.19 17.26
N ALA A 99 2.80 14.24 17.10
CA ALA A 99 1.89 13.51 17.98
C ALA A 99 2.11 11.98 17.90
N LEU A 100 2.25 11.45 16.69
CA LEU A 100 2.62 10.05 16.46
C LEU A 100 3.93 9.67 17.17
N GLN A 101 4.93 10.56 17.12
CA GLN A 101 6.21 10.33 17.81
C GLN A 101 6.10 10.34 19.32
N ASP A 102 5.12 11.04 19.89
CA ASP A 102 4.88 11.07 21.33
C ASP A 102 4.10 9.84 21.80
N ASP A 103 3.10 9.42 21.02
CA ASP A 103 2.22 8.29 21.36
C ASP A 103 2.85 6.93 21.01
N PHE A 104 3.64 6.83 19.94
CA PHE A 104 4.20 5.58 19.39
C PHE A 104 5.73 5.59 19.30
N ARG A 105 6.39 6.03 20.37
CA ARG A 105 7.85 6.28 20.43
C ARG A 105 8.72 5.07 20.16
N ASP A 106 8.24 3.89 20.57
CA ASP A 106 8.96 2.62 20.52
C ASP A 106 8.68 1.83 19.23
N PHE A 107 8.01 2.45 18.26
CA PHE A 107 7.71 1.83 16.96
C PHE A 107 8.69 2.29 15.88
N SER A 108 8.82 1.46 14.86
CA SER A 108 9.37 1.85 13.57
C SER A 108 8.23 2.33 12.67
N TRP A 109 8.47 3.38 11.88
CA TRP A 109 7.42 4.02 11.08
C TRP A 109 7.72 3.92 9.59
N HIS A 110 6.83 3.29 8.85
CA HIS A 110 6.89 3.14 7.40
C HIS A 110 5.76 3.96 6.76
N PHE A 111 6.12 4.94 5.95
CA PHE A 111 5.18 5.75 5.17
C PHE A 111 4.97 5.13 3.80
N VAL A 112 3.71 4.90 3.45
CA VAL A 112 3.32 4.46 2.11
C VAL A 112 2.93 5.64 1.26
N LEU A 113 3.57 5.71 0.10
CA LEU A 113 3.26 6.69 -0.93
C LEU A 113 2.90 5.99 -2.24
N LYS A 114 1.81 6.42 -2.88
CA LYS A 114 1.44 6.00 -4.23
C LYS A 114 2.12 6.90 -5.27
N PRO A 115 2.60 6.32 -6.39
CA PRO A 115 3.05 7.10 -7.53
C PRO A 115 1.87 7.73 -8.28
N LEU A 116 2.17 8.53 -9.28
CA LEU A 116 1.21 8.99 -10.28
C LEU A 116 0.50 7.79 -10.90
N ARG A 117 -0.83 7.84 -11.00
CA ARG A 117 -1.69 6.75 -11.51
C ARG A 117 -1.56 6.47 -13.01
N THR A 118 -0.66 7.14 -13.71
CA THR A 118 -0.38 6.83 -15.12
C THR A 118 0.36 5.50 -15.22
N ALA A 119 0.23 4.79 -16.35
CA ALA A 119 0.90 3.50 -16.53
C ALA A 119 2.43 3.62 -16.37
N GLU A 120 3.01 4.69 -16.91
CA GLU A 120 4.42 5.03 -16.75
C GLU A 120 4.74 5.41 -15.30
N GLY A 121 3.85 6.15 -14.63
CA GLY A 121 4.01 6.55 -13.23
C GLY A 121 4.09 5.35 -12.30
N VAL A 122 3.20 4.38 -12.48
CA VAL A 122 3.18 3.10 -11.76
C VAL A 122 4.43 2.27 -12.07
N ARG A 123 4.87 2.24 -13.35
CA ARG A 123 6.04 1.46 -13.77
C ARG A 123 7.36 2.04 -13.26
N GLU A 124 7.49 3.36 -13.24
CA GLU A 124 8.72 4.05 -12.84
C GLU A 124 8.74 4.42 -11.35
N GLY A 125 7.59 4.38 -10.66
CA GLY A 125 7.47 4.84 -9.29
C GLY A 125 7.66 6.35 -9.17
N ARG A 126 7.07 7.12 -10.09
CA ARG A 126 7.14 8.59 -10.07
C ARG A 126 6.12 9.15 -9.10
N LEU A 127 6.58 9.84 -8.07
CA LEU A 127 5.71 10.46 -7.07
C LEU A 127 5.07 11.76 -7.58
N PRO A 128 3.90 12.15 -7.06
CA PRO A 128 3.39 13.51 -7.21
C PRO A 128 4.35 14.54 -6.61
N GLU A 129 4.39 15.76 -7.18
CA GLU A 129 5.29 16.83 -6.73
C GLU A 129 5.13 17.15 -5.22
N SER A 130 3.89 17.10 -4.72
CA SER A 130 3.56 17.30 -3.31
C SER A 130 4.22 16.25 -2.40
N ALA A 131 4.17 14.99 -2.81
CA ALA A 131 4.82 13.88 -2.11
C ALA A 131 6.34 13.96 -2.21
N GLU A 132 6.91 14.27 -3.37
CA GLU A 132 8.36 14.45 -3.54
C GLU A 132 8.92 15.55 -2.63
N LYS A 133 8.23 16.68 -2.53
CA LYS A 133 8.59 17.77 -1.61
C LYS A 133 8.56 17.30 -0.16
N THR A 134 7.58 16.50 0.21
CA THR A 134 7.44 15.94 1.56
C THR A 134 8.57 14.97 1.88
N VAL A 135 8.87 14.04 0.98
CA VAL A 135 9.98 13.09 1.10
C VAL A 135 11.30 13.82 1.32
N ARG A 136 11.57 14.88 0.54
CA ARG A 136 12.78 15.69 0.68
C ARG A 136 12.79 16.48 2.00
N ALA A 137 11.71 17.17 2.33
CA ALA A 137 11.64 18.03 3.51
C ALA A 137 11.74 17.25 4.82
N LEU A 138 11.19 16.03 4.86
CA LEU A 138 11.20 15.17 6.04
C LEU A 138 12.32 14.12 6.02
N SER A 139 13.17 14.13 4.98
CA SER A 139 14.26 13.16 4.80
C SER A 139 13.80 11.70 4.86
N PHE A 140 12.66 11.41 4.25
CA PHE A 140 12.15 10.04 4.13
C PHE A 140 13.09 9.20 3.28
N ARG A 141 13.45 8.01 3.78
CA ARG A 141 14.35 7.07 3.08
C ARG A 141 13.52 5.95 2.46
N ARG A 142 13.54 5.83 1.12
CA ARG A 142 12.87 4.72 0.43
C ARG A 142 13.46 3.38 0.88
N LEU A 143 12.59 2.44 1.24
CA LEU A 143 12.96 1.10 1.71
C LEU A 143 12.83 0.07 0.59
N HIS A 144 11.63 -0.01 0.02
CA HIS A 144 11.24 -0.91 -1.06
C HIS A 144 9.91 -0.44 -1.65
N ASP A 145 9.43 -1.16 -2.65
CA ASP A 145 8.11 -0.98 -3.21
C ASP A 145 7.32 -2.27 -3.03
N GLU A 146 6.03 -2.14 -2.75
CA GLU A 146 5.07 -3.21 -2.89
C GLU A 146 4.46 -3.13 -4.29
N LEU A 147 4.70 -4.17 -5.10
CA LEU A 147 4.26 -4.24 -6.48
C LEU A 147 3.02 -5.12 -6.58
N PHE A 148 1.97 -4.61 -7.21
CA PHE A 148 0.82 -5.42 -7.59
C PHE A 148 0.98 -5.80 -9.05
N LEU A 149 1.03 -7.10 -9.33
CA LEU A 149 1.22 -7.62 -10.67
C LEU A 149 -0.02 -8.39 -11.12
N ARG A 150 -0.35 -8.24 -12.40
CA ARG A 150 -1.47 -8.94 -13.02
C ARG A 150 -1.03 -9.66 -14.28
N LYS A 151 -1.62 -10.83 -14.52
CA LYS A 151 -1.57 -11.52 -15.81
C LYS A 151 -2.97 -11.85 -16.28
N THR A 152 -3.25 -11.53 -17.53
CA THR A 152 -4.45 -12.00 -18.24
C THR A 152 -4.14 -13.36 -18.86
N LEU A 153 -4.96 -14.36 -18.55
CA LEU A 153 -4.82 -15.73 -19.02
C LEU A 153 -5.42 -15.89 -20.41
N THR A 154 -4.86 -16.82 -21.19
CA THR A 154 -5.39 -17.17 -22.53
C THR A 154 -6.73 -17.90 -22.46
N ARG A 155 -7.01 -18.59 -21.35
CA ARG A 155 -8.28 -19.24 -21.04
C ARG A 155 -8.66 -19.00 -19.58
N GLY A 156 -9.95 -19.12 -19.28
CA GLY A 156 -10.42 -19.05 -17.91
C GLY A 156 -10.07 -20.31 -17.11
N ILE A 157 -9.70 -20.16 -15.85
CA ILE A 157 -9.42 -21.24 -14.91
C ILE A 157 -10.41 -21.24 -13.74
N ALA A 158 -10.60 -22.40 -13.13
CA ALA A 158 -11.29 -22.54 -11.85
C ALA A 158 -10.38 -22.06 -10.71
N ASN A 159 -10.96 -21.83 -9.53
CA ASN A 159 -10.16 -21.49 -8.35
C ASN A 159 -9.48 -22.77 -7.81
N PRO A 160 -8.14 -22.87 -7.82
CA PRO A 160 -7.46 -24.00 -7.18
C PRO A 160 -7.52 -23.93 -5.65
N GLY A 161 -7.91 -22.78 -5.07
CA GLY A 161 -7.90 -22.55 -3.63
C GLY A 161 -6.51 -22.76 -3.06
N ASP A 162 -6.44 -23.55 -1.99
CA ASP A 162 -5.18 -23.92 -1.33
C ASP A 162 -4.68 -25.31 -1.74
N SER A 163 -5.29 -25.91 -2.76
CA SER A 163 -5.07 -27.32 -3.10
C SER A 163 -3.88 -27.56 -4.03
N LEU A 164 -3.29 -26.51 -4.60
CA LEU A 164 -2.21 -26.65 -5.57
C LEU A 164 -0.86 -26.76 -4.84
N SER A 165 -0.64 -27.95 -4.32
CA SER A 165 0.58 -28.35 -3.61
C SER A 165 1.19 -29.59 -4.24
N ASN A 166 2.51 -29.62 -4.35
CA ASN A 166 3.24 -30.81 -4.80
C ASN A 166 4.50 -31.02 -3.96
N ARG A 167 5.32 -32.03 -4.31
CA ARG A 167 6.54 -32.36 -3.54
C ARG A 167 7.59 -31.24 -3.47
N TYR A 168 7.43 -30.16 -4.22
CA TYR A 168 8.37 -29.04 -4.32
C TYR A 168 7.88 -27.75 -3.67
N GLY A 169 6.57 -27.59 -3.44
CA GLY A 169 6.01 -26.35 -2.94
C GLY A 169 4.49 -26.24 -3.07
N GLU A 170 3.99 -25.04 -2.79
CA GLU A 170 2.57 -24.75 -2.53
C GLU A 170 2.18 -23.41 -3.18
N LEU A 171 0.93 -23.33 -3.63
CA LEU A 171 0.30 -22.12 -4.15
C LEU A 171 -1.08 -21.94 -3.50
N HIS A 172 -1.39 -20.70 -3.11
CA HIS A 172 -2.62 -20.36 -2.41
C HIS A 172 -3.35 -19.21 -3.09
N PHE A 173 -4.61 -19.46 -3.45
CA PHE A 173 -5.46 -18.51 -4.17
C PHE A 173 -6.77 -18.24 -3.42
N THR A 174 -7.24 -17.01 -3.54
CA THR A 174 -8.59 -16.62 -3.12
C THR A 174 -9.29 -15.85 -4.24
N PRO A 175 -10.62 -15.96 -4.41
CA PRO A 175 -11.36 -15.09 -5.30
C PRO A 175 -11.22 -13.63 -4.85
N TYR A 176 -10.82 -12.77 -5.79
CA TYR A 176 -10.71 -11.33 -5.54
C TYR A 176 -11.92 -10.58 -6.13
N HIS A 177 -12.24 -10.89 -7.38
CA HIS A 177 -13.39 -10.36 -8.12
C HIS A 177 -14.01 -11.46 -8.99
N THR A 178 -15.03 -11.10 -9.77
CA THR A 178 -15.82 -12.03 -10.60
C THR A 178 -14.99 -12.84 -11.59
N ASP A 179 -13.88 -12.29 -12.10
CA ASP A 179 -12.99 -12.94 -13.08
C ASP A 179 -11.51 -12.95 -12.67
N THR A 180 -11.20 -12.55 -11.43
CA THR A 180 -9.84 -12.39 -10.94
C THR A 180 -9.58 -13.23 -9.69
N LEU A 181 -8.52 -14.04 -9.73
CA LEU A 181 -7.95 -14.71 -8.55
C LEU A 181 -6.81 -13.88 -7.98
N TYR A 182 -6.73 -13.82 -6.66
CA TYR A 182 -5.58 -13.27 -5.95
C TYR A 182 -4.69 -14.40 -5.43
N LEU A 183 -3.45 -14.43 -5.90
CA LEU A 183 -2.39 -15.30 -5.38
C LEU A 183 -1.79 -14.65 -4.15
N TYR A 184 -2.09 -15.21 -2.97
CA TYR A 184 -1.60 -14.67 -1.69
C TYR A 184 -0.46 -15.48 -1.08
N GLY A 185 -0.13 -16.63 -1.66
CA GLY A 185 1.01 -17.44 -1.22
C GLY A 185 1.62 -18.25 -2.36
N LEU A 186 2.93 -18.10 -2.54
CA LEU A 186 3.78 -19.00 -3.33
C LEU A 186 4.96 -19.43 -2.45
N LEU A 187 5.08 -20.72 -2.21
CA LEU A 187 6.17 -21.31 -1.46
C LEU A 187 6.87 -22.37 -2.29
N VAL A 188 8.19 -22.30 -2.39
CA VAL A 188 9.04 -23.39 -2.88
C VAL A 188 9.93 -23.81 -1.72
N TYR A 189 9.92 -25.10 -1.35
CA TYR A 189 10.70 -25.56 -0.21
C TYR A 189 12.21 -25.38 -0.48
N ASP A 190 12.97 -24.96 0.54
CA ASP A 190 14.37 -24.51 0.44
C ASP A 190 15.28 -25.41 -0.41
N ARG A 191 15.15 -26.72 -0.23
CA ARG A 191 15.94 -27.75 -0.96
C ARG A 191 15.72 -27.75 -2.49
N TYR A 192 14.71 -27.05 -2.97
CA TYR A 192 14.26 -27.01 -4.37
C TYR A 192 14.36 -25.60 -4.99
N LEU A 193 14.90 -24.61 -4.26
CA LEU A 193 15.11 -23.27 -4.78
C LEU A 193 16.10 -23.28 -5.96
N GLY A 194 15.91 -22.35 -6.89
CA GLY A 194 16.79 -22.17 -8.06
C GLY A 194 16.67 -23.25 -9.15
N GLN A 195 15.77 -24.23 -9.00
CA GLN A 195 15.64 -25.38 -9.91
C GLN A 195 14.45 -25.28 -10.88
N GLY A 196 13.80 -24.11 -10.96
CA GLY A 196 12.66 -23.87 -11.85
C GLY A 196 11.30 -24.34 -11.31
N HIS A 197 11.23 -24.85 -10.08
CA HIS A 197 9.97 -25.34 -9.51
C HIS A 197 8.91 -24.26 -9.28
N GLY A 198 9.32 -23.03 -8.94
CA GLY A 198 8.36 -21.90 -8.84
C GLY A 198 7.68 -21.60 -10.18
N ARG A 199 8.42 -21.67 -11.29
CA ARG A 199 7.85 -21.57 -12.64
C ARG A 199 6.86 -22.69 -12.92
N ALA A 200 7.24 -23.94 -12.65
CA ALA A 200 6.39 -25.08 -12.90
C ALA A 200 5.07 -25.02 -12.08
N LEU A 201 5.15 -24.55 -10.83
CA LEU A 201 3.96 -24.32 -9.99
C LEU A 201 3.03 -23.26 -10.61
N MET A 202 3.58 -22.10 -10.98
CA MET A 202 2.79 -21.02 -11.60
C MET A 202 2.17 -21.46 -12.93
N GLU A 203 2.93 -22.14 -13.79
CA GLU A 203 2.43 -22.66 -15.06
C GLU A 203 1.33 -23.71 -14.85
N ALA A 204 1.44 -24.57 -13.83
CA ALA A 204 0.38 -25.50 -13.47
C ALA A 204 -0.90 -24.77 -13.02
N ALA A 205 -0.77 -23.69 -12.26
CA ALA A 205 -1.91 -22.87 -11.86
C ALA A 205 -2.58 -22.16 -13.05
N GLU A 206 -1.80 -21.58 -13.96
CA GLU A 206 -2.31 -20.94 -15.19
C GLU A 206 -3.00 -21.92 -16.14
N HIS A 207 -2.67 -23.21 -16.04
CA HIS A 207 -3.28 -24.29 -16.80
C HIS A 207 -4.20 -25.18 -15.96
N PHE A 208 -4.72 -24.67 -14.85
CA PHE A 208 -5.66 -25.41 -14.01
C PHE A 208 -6.98 -25.72 -14.76
N GLU A 209 -7.90 -26.40 -14.09
CA GLU A 209 -9.22 -26.75 -14.63
C GLU A 209 -9.93 -25.53 -15.21
N SER A 210 -10.78 -25.72 -16.22
CA SER A 210 -11.50 -24.61 -16.85
C SER A 210 -12.46 -23.94 -15.86
N GLY A 211 -12.53 -22.62 -15.87
CA GLY A 211 -13.43 -21.87 -14.99
C GLY A 211 -13.56 -20.40 -15.35
N PRO A 212 -14.18 -19.59 -14.46
CA PRO A 212 -14.56 -18.22 -14.78
C PRO A 212 -13.39 -17.22 -14.70
N TYR A 213 -12.31 -17.56 -14.00
CA TYR A 213 -11.24 -16.62 -13.70
C TYR A 213 -10.27 -16.46 -14.85
N ARG A 214 -10.16 -15.25 -15.40
CA ARG A 214 -9.30 -14.92 -16.54
C ARG A 214 -8.08 -14.09 -16.15
N GLN A 215 -7.97 -13.70 -14.88
CA GLN A 215 -6.86 -12.90 -14.40
C GLN A 215 -6.31 -13.47 -13.10
N ILE A 216 -4.99 -13.39 -12.96
CA ILE A 216 -4.30 -13.61 -11.69
C ILE A 216 -3.68 -12.28 -11.28
N LEU A 217 -4.02 -11.81 -10.08
CA LEU A 217 -3.43 -10.69 -9.38
C LEU A 217 -2.54 -11.21 -8.25
N LEU A 218 -1.40 -10.58 -8.00
CA LEU A 218 -0.52 -10.91 -6.88
C LEU A 218 0.19 -9.67 -6.36
N GLN A 219 0.67 -9.74 -5.13
CA GLN A 219 1.53 -8.71 -4.53
C GLN A 219 2.93 -9.29 -4.28
N VAL A 220 3.97 -8.48 -4.49
CA VAL A 220 5.34 -8.85 -4.16
C VAL A 220 6.16 -7.62 -3.77
N SER A 221 6.98 -7.76 -2.73
CA SER A 221 7.99 -6.76 -2.40
C SER A 221 9.07 -6.70 -3.48
N SER A 222 9.47 -5.50 -3.89
CA SER A 222 10.53 -5.27 -4.88
C SER A 222 11.91 -5.76 -4.44
N ARG A 223 12.08 -6.09 -3.15
CA ARG A 223 13.28 -6.75 -2.63
C ARG A 223 13.36 -8.23 -2.97
N ASN A 224 12.24 -8.87 -3.32
CA ASN A 224 12.22 -10.26 -3.74
C ASN A 224 12.53 -10.38 -5.23
N GLU A 225 13.77 -10.08 -5.59
CA GLU A 225 14.25 -10.05 -6.98
C GLU A 225 14.00 -11.38 -7.72
N ILE A 226 14.10 -12.51 -7.00
CA ILE A 226 13.84 -13.85 -7.55
C ILE A 226 12.37 -13.97 -7.97
N ALA A 227 11.43 -13.62 -7.08
CA ALA A 227 10.01 -13.67 -7.41
C ALA A 227 9.63 -12.64 -8.48
N CYS A 228 10.16 -11.40 -8.40
CA CYS A 228 9.95 -10.39 -9.43
C CYS A 228 10.42 -10.88 -10.81
N GLY A 229 11.61 -11.47 -10.88
CA GLY A 229 12.14 -12.05 -12.12
C GLY A 229 11.28 -13.21 -12.64
N LEU A 230 10.82 -14.10 -11.74
CA LEU A 230 9.90 -15.18 -12.07
C LEU A 230 8.61 -14.63 -12.70
N TYR A 231 7.92 -13.71 -12.03
CA TYR A 231 6.64 -13.18 -12.49
C TYR A 231 6.80 -12.41 -13.82
N ALA A 232 7.82 -11.57 -13.94
CA ALA A 232 8.12 -10.85 -15.18
C ALA A 232 8.36 -11.83 -16.35
N SER A 233 9.13 -12.90 -16.12
CA SER A 233 9.40 -13.93 -17.13
C SER A 233 8.19 -14.80 -17.49
N LEU A 234 7.14 -14.76 -16.68
CA LEU A 234 5.84 -15.38 -16.95
C LEU A 234 4.86 -14.40 -17.62
N GLY A 235 5.24 -13.14 -17.84
CA GLY A 235 4.39 -12.14 -18.48
C GLY A 235 3.39 -11.48 -17.53
N TYR A 236 3.67 -11.48 -16.23
CA TYR A 236 2.96 -10.62 -15.29
C TYR A 236 3.44 -9.18 -15.44
N GLU A 237 2.48 -8.24 -15.42
CA GLU A 237 2.75 -6.81 -15.56
C GLU A 237 2.39 -6.09 -14.27
N VAL A 238 3.22 -5.10 -13.89
CA VAL A 238 2.92 -4.22 -12.75
C VAL A 238 1.71 -3.34 -13.11
N VAL A 239 0.64 -3.45 -12.32
CA VAL A 239 -0.60 -2.70 -12.50
C VAL A 239 -0.85 -1.66 -11.41
N ASP A 240 -0.21 -1.82 -10.25
CA ASP A 240 -0.20 -0.84 -9.18
C ASP A 240 1.11 -0.96 -8.37
N ARG A 241 1.46 0.11 -7.65
CA ARG A 241 2.68 0.21 -6.84
C ARG A 241 2.40 1.05 -5.61
N SER A 242 2.86 0.56 -4.46
CA SER A 242 3.00 1.34 -3.24
C SER A 242 4.50 1.46 -2.92
N MET A 243 4.97 2.66 -2.58
CA MET A 243 6.37 2.92 -2.27
C MET A 243 6.51 3.12 -0.76
N VAL A 244 7.33 2.30 -0.12
CA VAL A 244 7.50 2.29 1.33
C VAL A 244 8.73 3.12 1.71
N TYR A 245 8.55 4.05 2.63
CA TYR A 245 9.59 4.95 3.12
C TYR A 245 9.75 4.85 4.63
N ALA A 246 10.98 4.69 5.11
CA ALA A 246 11.28 4.91 6.52
C ALA A 246 11.29 6.40 6.82
N PHE A 247 10.74 6.75 7.98
CA PHE A 247 10.92 8.05 8.60
C PHE A 247 11.78 7.91 9.86
N SER A 248 12.91 8.61 9.90
CA SER A 248 13.71 8.74 11.12
C SER A 248 13.80 10.22 11.49
N CYS A 249 13.29 10.60 12.65
CA CYS A 249 13.62 11.90 13.21
C CYS A 249 15.09 11.86 13.61
N LYS A 250 15.91 12.79 13.13
CA LYS A 250 17.17 13.07 13.82
C LYS A 250 16.79 13.51 15.23
N GLU A 251 17.42 12.92 16.24
CA GLU A 251 17.35 13.42 17.61
C GLU A 251 17.61 14.92 17.57
N ARG A 252 16.72 15.71 18.18
CA ARG A 252 16.96 17.13 18.37
C ARG A 252 18.13 17.21 19.35
N SER A 253 19.33 17.43 18.84
CA SER A 253 20.50 17.85 19.60
C SER A 253 20.25 19.21 20.24
#